data_AF-A0A0C3KI01-F1
#
_entry.id   AF-A0A0C3KI01-F1
#
_cell.length_a   1.000
_cell.length_b   1.000
_cell.length_c   1.000
_cell.angle_alpha   90.00
_cell.angle_beta   90.00
_cell.angle_gamma   90.00
#
_symmetry.space_group_name_H-M   'P 1'
#
loop_
_entity.id
_entity.type
_entity.pdbx_description
1 polymer ?
#
loop_
_entity_poly.entity_id
_entity_poly.type
_entity_poly.pdbx_seq_one_letter_code
_entity_poly.pdbx_strand_id
1 'polypeptide(L)'
;KEAHAHLVGFHQDLGKPLFPRDDKTLAKGKFPEEKGARPCHHCGLPKHWDNKCRYTRKGAKKVKANFANPSNNYLEAMSAYKEVY
;
A
#
# COMPACT_ATOMS: atom_id res chain seq x y z
N LYS A 1 -11.25 20.00 0.89
CA LYS A 1 -11.01 18.53 0.76
C LYS A 1 -9.96 18.17 1.78
N GLU A 2 -10.36 17.74 2.96
CA GLU A 2 -9.45 17.30 4.02
C GLU A 2 -8.91 15.92 3.65
N ALA A 3 -7.58 15.82 3.50
CA ALA A 3 -6.91 14.57 3.18
C ALA A 3 -6.60 13.84 4.50
N HIS A 4 -7.43 12.86 4.86
CA HIS A 4 -7.14 11.98 5.99
C HIS A 4 -6.05 10.97 5.59
N ALA A 5 -4.84 11.20 6.07
CA ALA A 5 -3.74 10.25 5.93
C ALA A 5 -3.90 9.13 6.97
N HIS A 6 -4.65 8.08 6.64
CA HIS A 6 -4.71 6.88 7.47
C HIS A 6 -3.29 6.29 7.60
N LEU A 7 -2.78 6.30 8.83
CA LEU A 7 -1.45 5.77 9.16
C LEU A 7 -1.38 4.27 8.84
N VAL A 8 -0.18 3.76 8.57
CA VAL A 8 0.05 2.31 8.39
C VAL A 8 -0.34 1.60 9.69
N GLY A 9 -1.29 0.67 9.62
CA GLY A 9 -1.89 0.00 10.79
C GLY A 9 -3.19 0.66 11.32
N PHE A 10 -3.77 1.61 10.59
CA PHE A 10 -5.05 2.24 10.96
C PHE A 10 -6.26 1.28 10.89
N HIS A 11 -6.21 0.27 10.01
CA HIS A 11 -7.25 -0.75 9.93
C HIS A 11 -6.88 -1.93 10.84
N GLN A 12 -7.83 -2.44 11.63
CA GLN A 12 -7.59 -3.53 12.59
C GLN A 12 -7.06 -4.81 11.90
N ASP A 13 -7.47 -5.04 10.65
CA ASP A 13 -6.98 -6.17 9.83
C ASP A 13 -5.60 -5.96 9.20
N LEU A 14 -5.12 -4.71 9.13
CA LEU A 14 -3.77 -4.43 8.67
C LEU A 14 -2.83 -4.65 9.86
N GLY A 15 -2.33 -5.88 9.97
CA GLY A 15 -1.37 -6.27 10.99
C GLY A 15 -0.23 -5.27 11.16
N LYS A 16 0.33 -5.25 12.38
CA LYS A 16 1.45 -4.36 12.74
C LYS A 16 2.54 -4.41 11.66
N PRO A 17 3.21 -3.28 11.36
CA PRO A 17 4.34 -3.28 10.44
C PRO A 17 5.30 -4.41 10.80
N LEU A 18 5.71 -5.19 9.79
CA LEU A 18 6.53 -6.40 9.96
C LEU A 18 7.88 -6.12 10.64
N PHE A 19 8.32 -4.86 10.65
CA PHE A 19 9.62 -4.46 11.16
C PHE A 19 9.52 -3.32 12.18
N PRO A 20 10.40 -3.31 13.20
CA PRO A 20 10.45 -2.23 14.17
C PRO A 20 10.80 -0.90 13.49
N ARG A 21 10.33 0.19 14.10
CA ARG A 21 10.59 1.57 13.68
C ARG A 21 12.11 1.82 13.63
N ASP A 22 12.66 2.11 12.45
CA ASP A 22 14.10 2.32 12.26
C ASP A 22 14.42 3.79 11.95
N ASP A 23 14.71 4.56 13.00
CA ASP A 23 15.00 6.00 12.91
C ASP A 23 16.31 6.34 12.18
N LYS A 24 17.14 5.33 11.84
CA LYS A 24 18.45 5.53 11.22
C LYS A 24 18.37 5.69 9.70
N THR A 25 17.22 5.39 9.09
CA THR A 25 17.01 5.55 7.64
C THR A 25 16.40 6.92 7.32
N LEU A 26 17.27 7.92 7.19
CA LEU A 26 16.90 9.21 6.60
C LEU A 26 17.05 9.13 5.07
N ALA A 27 15.97 9.41 4.33
CA ALA A 27 16.09 9.58 2.89
C ALA A 27 16.90 10.84 2.55
N LYS A 28 17.77 10.75 1.53
CA LYS A 28 18.33 11.93 0.87
C LYS A 28 17.26 12.49 -0.08
N GLY A 29 16.64 13.62 0.26
CA GLY A 29 15.64 14.31 -0.56
C GLY A 29 14.29 14.47 0.13
N LYS A 30 13.23 14.79 -0.64
CA LYS A 30 11.89 15.08 -0.10
C LYS A 30 11.28 13.88 0.64
N PHE A 31 10.82 14.10 1.85
CA PHE A 31 10.19 13.09 2.71
C PHE A 31 8.69 12.93 2.39
N PRO A 32 8.12 11.73 2.59
CA PRO A 32 6.68 11.56 2.65
C PRO A 32 5.98 12.56 3.58
N GLU A 33 6.60 12.88 4.72
CA GLU A 33 6.10 13.87 5.69
C GLU A 33 5.89 15.26 5.06
N GLU A 34 6.88 15.75 4.32
CA GLU A 34 6.82 17.06 3.65
C GLU A 34 5.77 17.13 2.55
N LYS A 35 5.40 15.98 1.97
CA LYS A 35 4.37 15.88 0.93
C LYS A 35 2.99 15.53 1.49
N GLY A 36 2.83 15.35 2.80
CA GLY A 36 1.59 14.84 3.40
C GLY A 36 1.22 13.44 2.88
N ALA A 37 2.21 12.66 2.44
CA ALA A 37 2.01 11.32 1.92
C ALA A 37 2.02 10.28 3.04
N ARG A 38 1.57 9.05 2.72
CA ARG A 38 1.56 7.94 3.69
C ARG A 38 2.97 7.61 4.22
N PRO A 39 3.11 7.24 5.50
CA PRO A 39 4.40 6.80 6.04
C PRO A 39 4.84 5.46 5.44
N CYS A 40 6.10 5.10 5.63
CA CYS A 40 6.67 3.88 5.07
C CYS A 40 5.89 2.63 5.49
N HIS A 41 5.54 1.75 4.54
CA HIS A 41 4.81 0.51 4.81
C HIS A 41 5.61 -0.48 5.67
N HIS A 42 6.94 -0.48 5.54
CA HIS A 42 7.78 -1.48 6.20
C HIS A 42 8.00 -1.19 7.69
N CYS A 43 8.22 0.07 8.07
CA CYS A 43 8.59 0.47 9.42
C CYS A 43 7.71 1.59 10.02
N GLY A 44 6.79 2.15 9.24
CA GLY A 44 5.86 3.20 9.69
C GLY A 44 6.47 4.59 9.82
N LEU A 45 7.71 4.83 9.38
CA LEU A 45 8.32 6.16 9.44
C LEU A 45 8.01 7.01 8.21
N PRO A 46 7.64 8.29 8.37
CA PRO A 46 7.45 9.21 7.25
C PRO A 46 8.76 9.84 6.75
N LYS A 47 9.92 9.45 7.30
CA LYS A 47 11.27 9.99 7.00
C LYS A 47 11.98 9.32 5.81
N HIS A 48 11.34 8.37 5.15
CA HIS A 48 11.85 7.81 3.90
C HIS A 48 10.73 7.16 3.09
N TRP A 49 10.94 7.06 1.78
CA TRP A 49 10.09 6.30 0.88
C TRP A 49 10.29 4.79 1.08
N ASP A 50 9.27 3.99 0.80
CA ASP A 50 9.33 2.52 0.89
C ASP A 50 10.55 1.92 0.19
N ASN A 51 10.95 2.45 -0.96
CA ASN A 51 12.11 1.98 -1.71
C ASN A 51 13.47 2.25 -1.03
N LYS A 52 13.52 3.18 -0.07
CA LYS A 52 14.72 3.55 0.69
C LYS A 52 14.76 2.90 2.08
N CYS A 53 13.71 2.19 2.49
CA CYS A 53 13.69 1.51 3.78
C CYS A 53 14.75 0.39 3.82
N ARG A 54 15.42 0.24 4.96
CA ARG A 54 16.41 -0.81 5.19
C ARG A 54 15.82 -2.21 5.06
N TYR A 55 14.56 -2.37 5.46
CA TYR A 55 13.84 -3.64 5.43
C TYR A 55 13.26 -4.00 4.06
N THR A 56 13.44 -3.11 3.08
CA THR A 56 12.98 -3.38 1.71
C THR A 56 13.82 -4.47 1.08
N ARG A 57 13.15 -5.49 0.53
CA ARG A 57 13.81 -6.54 -0.26
C ARG A 57 14.35 -5.93 -1.55
N LYS A 58 15.63 -5.55 -1.53
CA LYS A 58 16.37 -5.11 -2.72
C LYS A 58 16.43 -6.29 -3.71
N GLY A 59 15.90 -6.08 -4.92
CA GLY A 59 15.88 -7.12 -5.95
C GLY A 59 14.69 -8.08 -5.89
N ALA A 60 13.59 -7.72 -5.22
CA ALA A 60 12.35 -8.49 -5.30
C ALA A 60 11.94 -8.70 -6.78
N LYS A 61 11.76 -9.97 -7.17
CA LYS A 61 11.32 -10.33 -8.51
C LYS A 61 9.94 -9.71 -8.75
N LYS A 62 9.82 -8.91 -9.82
CA LYS A 62 8.51 -8.38 -10.24
C LYS A 62 7.65 -9.57 -10.65
N VAL A 63 6.60 -9.85 -9.89
CA VAL A 63 5.61 -10.87 -10.27
C VAL A 63 4.66 -10.21 -11.27
N LYS A 64 4.53 -10.80 -12.46
CA LYS A 64 3.57 -10.33 -13.46
C LYS A 64 2.19 -10.82 -13.05
N ALA A 65 1.32 -9.91 -12.63
CA ALA A 65 -0.08 -10.22 -12.39
C ALA A 65 -0.85 -10.10 -13.72
N ASN A 66 -1.62 -11.13 -14.06
CA ASN A 66 -2.58 -11.06 -15.15
C ASN A 66 -3.88 -10.50 -14.57
N PHE A 67 -4.17 -9.24 -14.85
CA PHE A 67 -5.47 -8.65 -14.51
C PHE A 67 -6.50 -9.17 -15.51
N ALA A 68 -7.47 -9.96 -15.03
CA ALA A 68 -8.63 -10.30 -15.83
C ALA A 68 -9.53 -9.07 -15.93
N ASN A 69 -9.80 -8.60 -17.15
CA ASN A 69 -10.78 -7.56 -17.40
C ASN A 69 -12.07 -8.23 -17.91
N PRO A 70 -13.08 -8.45 -17.06
CA PRO A 70 -14.36 -9.00 -17.51
C PRO A 70 -15.06 -8.01 -18.45
N SER A 71 -15.77 -8.52 -19.44
CA SER A 71 -16.64 -7.68 -20.29
C SER A 71 -17.85 -7.19 -19.50
N ASN A 72 -18.42 -6.04 -19.90
CA ASN A 72 -19.60 -5.48 -19.23
C ASN A 72 -20.78 -6.45 -19.22
N ASN A 73 -21.02 -7.12 -20.36
CA ASN A 73 -22.07 -8.15 -20.49
C ASN A 73 -21.89 -9.29 -19.49
N TYR A 74 -20.64 -9.69 -19.18
CA TYR A 74 -20.36 -10.74 -18.20
C TYR A 74 -20.69 -10.29 -16.77
N LEU A 75 -20.40 -9.02 -16.44
CA LEU A 75 -20.72 -8.45 -15.13
C LEU A 75 -22.24 -8.36 -14.92
N GLU A 76 -22.98 -7.91 -15.93
CA GLU A 76 -24.45 -7.86 -15.91
C GLU A 76 -25.06 -9.26 -15.74
N ALA A 77 -24.58 -10.24 -16.52
CA ALA A 77 -25.02 -11.63 -16.40
C ALA A 77 -24.75 -12.21 -15.00
N MET A 78 -23.59 -11.92 -14.41
CA MET A 78 -23.27 -12.33 -13.05
C MET A 78 -24.15 -11.65 -12.00
N SER A 79 -24.50 -10.37 -12.20
CA SER A 79 -25.40 -9.66 -11.28
C SER A 79 -26.80 -10.26 -11.31
N ALA A 80 -27.35 -10.47 -12.51
CA ALA A 80 -28.67 -11.07 -12.68
C ALA A 80 -28.74 -12.49 -12.09
N TYR A 81 -27.67 -13.29 -12.25
CA TYR A 81 -27.60 -14.63 -11.64
C TYR A 81 -27.67 -14.59 -10.10
N LYS A 82 -26.92 -13.67 -9.47
CA LYS A 82 -26.88 -13.49 -8.00
C LYS A 82 -28.16 -12.91 -7.41
N GLU A 83 -28.97 -12.23 -8.21
CA GLU A 83 -30.27 -11.72 -7.75
C GLU A 83 -31.34 -12.82 -7.75
N VAL A 84 -31.17 -13.83 -8.60
CA VAL A 84 -32.12 -14.95 -8.76
C VAL A 84 -31.82 -16.11 -7.81
N TYR A 85 -30.55 -16.31 -7.43
CA TYR A 85 -30.07 -17.39 -6.55
C TYR A 85 -29.27 -16.83 -5.38
#